data_AF-A0A381Y0T7-F1
#
_entry.id   AF-A0A381Y0T7-F1
#
_cell.length_a   1.000
_cell.length_b   1.000
_cell.length_c   1.000
_cell.angle_alpha   90.00
_cell.angle_beta   90.00
_cell.angle_gamma   90.00
#
_symmetry.space_group_name_H-M   'P 1'
#
loop_
_entity.id
_entity.type
_entity.pdbx_description
1 polymer ?
#
loop_
_entity_poly.entity_id
_entity_poly.type
_entity_poly.pdbx_seq_one_letter_code
_entity_poly.pdbx_strand_id
1 'polypeptide(L)' 'METDLLIFPPGGKQYGFPKVVPNIQTKDLNAWLVENGYPQEEIDAYGKNFRCSFWEEVPGGDNYEGLDTEED' A
#
# COMPACT_ATOMS: atom_id res chain seq x y z
N MET A 1 13.41 -13.14 -4.04
CA MET A 1 13.51 -11.71 -3.77
C MET A 1 12.24 -11.37 -3.01
N GLU A 2 12.37 -10.96 -1.76
CA GLU A 2 11.22 -10.49 -0.97
C GLU A 2 10.93 -9.06 -1.44
N THR A 3 9.73 -8.81 -1.93
CA THR A 3 9.27 -7.47 -2.31
C THR A 3 8.45 -6.90 -1.16
N ASP A 4 8.71 -5.64 -0.82
CA ASP A 4 7.94 -4.93 0.20
C ASP A 4 6.69 -4.37 -0.48
N LEU A 5 5.50 -4.83 -0.07
CA LEU A 5 4.25 -4.31 -0.59
C LEU A 5 3.78 -3.16 0.29
N LEU A 6 3.72 -1.95 -0.24
CA LEU A 6 3.15 -0.79 0.43
C LEU A 6 1.65 -0.72 0.16
N ILE A 7 0.86 -0.57 1.23
CA ILE A 7 -0.61 -0.42 1.12
C ILE A 7 -1.08 1.00 1.44
N PHE A 8 -1.99 1.48 0.61
CA PHE A 8 -2.56 2.82 0.66
C PHE A 8 -4.09 2.73 0.72
N PRO A 9 -4.69 2.72 1.93
CA PRO A 9 -6.12 2.87 2.07
C PRO A 9 -6.56 4.32 1.79
N PRO A 10 -7.81 4.55 1.35
CA PRO A 10 -8.32 5.88 1.07
C PRO A 10 -8.27 6.76 2.33
N GLY A 11 -7.75 7.97 2.21
CA GLY A 11 -7.56 8.85 3.38
C GLY A 11 -6.53 8.35 4.40
N GLY A 12 -5.79 7.26 4.11
CA GLY A 12 -4.89 6.58 5.05
C GLY A 12 -3.79 7.45 5.66
N LYS A 13 -3.39 8.53 4.99
CA LYS A 13 -2.33 9.45 5.47
C LYS A 13 -2.61 10.00 6.86
N GLN A 14 -3.88 10.26 7.20
CA GLN A 14 -4.27 10.76 8.52
C GLN A 14 -4.15 9.69 9.63
N TYR A 15 -4.08 8.41 9.25
CA TYR A 15 -3.98 7.25 10.14
C TYR A 15 -2.59 6.58 10.10
N GLY A 16 -1.59 7.25 9.50
CA GLY A 16 -0.21 6.76 9.45
C GLY A 16 0.09 5.76 8.33
N PHE A 17 -0.67 5.79 7.24
CA PHE A 17 -0.39 5.05 6.00
C PHE A 17 0.33 5.93 4.96
N PRO A 18 1.07 5.35 3.99
CA PRO A 18 1.21 3.91 3.71
C PRO A 18 2.03 3.13 4.72
N LYS A 19 1.84 1.81 4.72
CA LYS A 19 2.61 0.86 5.54
C LYS A 19 3.05 -0.34 4.70
N VAL A 20 4.21 -0.89 5.02
CA VAL A 20 4.73 -2.12 4.41
C VAL A 20 3.96 -3.32 4.96
N VAL A 21 3.51 -4.19 4.07
CA VAL A 21 2.84 -5.44 4.41
C VAL A 21 3.73 -6.61 3.99
N PRO A 22 4.09 -7.51 4.91
CA PRO A 22 5.05 -8.58 4.60
C PRO A 22 4.44 -9.71 3.75
N ASN A 23 3.13 -9.97 3.87
CA ASN A 23 2.41 -10.97 3.08
C ASN A 23 0.90 -10.84 3.30
N ILE A 24 0.20 -10.01 2.52
CA ILE A 24 -1.27 -9.97 2.57
C ILE A 24 -1.81 -10.92 1.52
N GLN A 25 -2.26 -12.09 1.99
CA GLN A 25 -3.29 -12.82 1.28
C GLN A 25 -4.60 -12.05 1.47
N THR A 26 -5.23 -11.71 0.36
CA THR A 26 -6.33 -10.74 0.18
C THR A 26 -7.56 -10.89 1.08
N LYS A 27 -7.65 -11.95 1.89
CA LYS A 27 -8.80 -12.24 2.76
C LYS A 27 -8.80 -11.46 4.07
N ASP A 28 -7.63 -11.04 4.55
CA ASP A 28 -7.49 -10.42 5.88
C ASP A 28 -7.13 -8.94 5.81
N LEU A 29 -7.27 -8.32 4.63
CA LEU A 29 -6.85 -6.94 4.40
C LEU A 29 -7.53 -5.93 5.33
N ASN A 30 -8.86 -6.01 5.42
CA ASN A 30 -9.62 -5.07 6.24
C ASN A 30 -9.29 -5.23 7.73
N ALA A 31 -9.13 -6.48 8.20
CA ALA A 31 -8.72 -6.75 9.57
C ALA A 31 -7.32 -6.18 9.85
N TRP A 32 -6.37 -6.43 8.96
CA TRP A 32 -5.00 -5.92 9.08
C TRP A 32 -4.96 -4.39 9.12
N LEU A 33 -5.75 -3.72 8.28
CA LEU A 33 -5.87 -2.26 8.28
C LEU A 33 -6.35 -1.74 9.65
N VAL A 34 -7.36 -2.38 10.23
CA VAL A 34 -7.91 -2.00 11.54
C VAL A 34 -6.90 -2.24 12.66
N GLU A 35 -6.22 -3.40 12.68
CA GLU A 35 -5.15 -3.69 13.62
C GLU A 35 -3.97 -2.69 13.52
N ASN A 36 -3.77 -2.12 12.34
CA ASN A 36 -2.72 -1.13 12.07
C ASN A 36 -3.17 0.33 12.22
N GLY A 37 -4.40 0.56 12.71
CA GLY A 37 -4.90 1.88 13.10
C GLY A 37 -5.77 2.59 12.05
N TYR A 38 -6.16 1.91 10.97
CA TYR A 38 -7.18 2.42 10.06
C TYR A 38 -8.59 2.21 10.66
N PRO A 39 -9.51 3.17 10.60
CA PRO A 39 -10.82 3.02 11.25
C PRO A 39 -11.70 2.00 10.52
N GLN A 40 -12.37 1.13 11.26
CA GLN A 40 -13.42 0.27 10.71
C GLN A 40 -14.55 1.08 10.09
N GLU A 41 -14.88 2.24 10.68
CA GLU A 41 -15.92 3.15 10.18
C GLU A 41 -15.64 3.68 8.76
N GLU A 42 -14.37 3.94 8.42
CA GLU A 42 -14.00 4.36 7.06
C GLU A 42 -14.25 3.21 6.07
N ILE A 43 -13.86 1.98 6.43
CA ILE A 43 -14.10 0.79 5.62
C ILE A 43 -15.60 0.60 5.38
N ASP A 44 -16.40 0.69 6.45
CA ASP A 44 -17.85 0.53 6.40
C ASP A 44 -18.53 1.63 5.58
N ALA A 45 -18.04 2.87 5.67
CA ALA A 45 -18.53 4.01 4.89
C ALA A 45 -18.32 3.83 3.38
N TYR A 46 -17.19 3.26 2.97
CA TYR A 46 -16.95 2.89 1.56
C TYR A 46 -17.70 1.61 1.16
N GLY A 47 -17.95 0.70 2.10
CA GLY A 47 -18.67 -0.56 1.90
C GLY A 47 -18.07 -1.38 0.77
N LYS A 48 -18.90 -1.75 -0.22
CA LYS A 48 -18.45 -2.55 -1.38
C LYS A 48 -17.47 -1.82 -2.31
N ASN A 49 -17.36 -0.50 -2.18
CA ASN A 49 -16.46 0.32 -2.99
C ASN A 49 -15.11 0.56 -2.31
N PHE A 50 -14.88 -0.03 -1.13
CA PHE A 50 -13.60 0.07 -0.45
C PHE A 50 -12.50 -0.59 -1.29
N ARG A 51 -11.52 0.21 -1.71
CA ARG A 51 -10.36 -0.23 -2.50
C ARG A 51 -9.11 0.44 -1.97
N CYS A 52 -8.10 -0.38 -1.68
CA CYS A 52 -6.76 0.10 -1.39
C CYS A 52 -5.92 0.10 -2.67
N SER A 53 -5.01 1.06 -2.76
CA SER A 53 -3.93 1.02 -3.76
C SER A 53 -2.73 0.29 -3.16
N PHE A 54 -1.97 -0.39 -4.01
CA PHE A 54 -0.78 -1.15 -3.64
C PHE A 54 0.40 -0.67 -4.47
N TRP A 55 1.58 -0.57 -3.86
CA TRP A 55 2.84 -0.33 -4.55
C TRP A 55 3.86 -1.38 -4.13
N GLU A 56 4.49 -2.02 -5.10
CA GLU A 56 5.60 -2.92 -4.85
C GLU A 56 6.89 -2.11 -4.77
N GLU A 57 7.44 -1.97 -3.58
CA GLU A 57 8.81 -1.49 -3.40
C GLU A 57 9.73 -2.69 -3.54
N VAL A 58 10.54 -2.69 -4.60
CA VAL A 58 11.64 -3.64 -4.74
C VAL A 58 12.76 -3.18 -3.82
N PRO A 59 13.07 -3.90 -2.72
CA PRO A 59 14.16 -3.48 -1.85
C PRO A 59 15.48 -3.60 -2.60
N GLY A 60 16.10 -2.44 -2.89
CA GLY A 60 17.53 -2.33 -3.21
C GLY A 60 17.99 -3.07 -4.46
N GLY A 61 17.33 -2.87 -5.60
CA GLY A 61 18.05 -2.92 -6.87
C GLY A 61 18.69 -1.55 -7.07
N ASP A 62 20.00 -1.43 -6.90
CA ASP A 62 20.79 -0.30 -7.42
C ASP A 62 20.51 -0.11 -8.91
N ASN A 63 19.44 0.60 -9.27
CA ASN A 63 19.12 1.05 -10.63
C ASN A 63 18.29 2.32 -10.52
N TYR A 64 18.88 3.36 -9.93
CA TYR A 64 18.64 4.74 -10.36
C TYR A 64 19.70 5.16 -11.40
N GLU A 65 20.30 4.22 -12.13
CA GLU A 65 21.13 4.53 -13.29
C GLU A 65 20.20 4.65 -14.51
N GLY A 66 19.98 5.87 -15.00
CA GLY A 66 19.45 6.10 -16.34
C GLY A 66 17.94 6.33 -16.46
N LEU A 67 17.42 7.42 -15.89
CA LEU A 67 16.50 8.24 -16.68
C LEU A 67 17.36 9.12 -17.59
N ASP A 68 17.96 8.51 -18.61
CA ASP A 68 18.29 9.22 -19.83
C ASP A 68 16.94 9.55 -20.47
N THR A 69 16.44 10.75 -20.16
CA THR A 69 15.56 11.45 -21.10
C THR A 69 16.43 11.85 -22.29
N GLU A 70 16.73 10.89 -23.17
CA GLU A 70 17.03 11.22 -24.56
C GLU A 70 15.70 11.65 -25.19
N GLU A 71 15.49 12.96 -25.18
CA GLU A 71 14.64 13.63 -26.15
C GLU A 71 15.36 13.56 -27.51
N ASP A 72 14.83 12.80 -28.46
CA ASP A 72 15.00 13.02 -29.91
C ASP A 72 13.61 13.14 -30.56
#